data_AF-A0A960PTI0-F1
#
_entry.id   AF-A0A960PTI0-F1
#
_cell.length_a   1.000
_cell.length_b   1.000
_cell.length_c   1.000
_cell.angle_alpha   90.00
_cell.angle_beta   90.00
_cell.angle_gamma   90.00
#
_symmetry.space_group_name_H-M   'P 1'
#
loop_
_entity.id
_entity.type
_entity.pdbx_description
1 polymer ?
#
loop_
_entity_poly.entity_id
_entity_poly.type
_entity_poly.pdbx_seq_one_letter_code
_entity_poly.pdbx_strand_id
1 'polypeptide(L)'
;MPEPSLTAAFDAAQQRHTEAVAELSPLLVEMALATVAEVLPGTDTLETEGEMNEDWAFTLRIQRVLDADGGVLYDIGVGHDDPEVEVTIDEVGFDYLDLLVDITGEEYLGRKTISRVDAGGS
;
A
#
# COMPACT_ATOMS: atom_id res chain seq x y z
N MET A 1 -36.74 -8.41 -5.10
CA MET A 1 -36.14 -7.21 -4.49
C MET A 1 -35.93 -7.49 -3.02
N PRO A 2 -34.78 -7.16 -2.42
CA PRO A 2 -34.57 -7.31 -0.98
C PRO A 2 -35.53 -6.41 -0.19
N GLU A 3 -35.76 -6.77 1.08
CA GLU A 3 -36.59 -5.98 2.00
C GLU A 3 -35.97 -4.60 2.24
N PRO A 4 -36.77 -3.51 2.33
CA PRO A 4 -36.24 -2.15 2.51
C PRO A 4 -35.33 -1.98 3.73
N SER A 5 -35.61 -2.70 4.83
CA SER A 5 -34.78 -2.69 6.03
C SER A 5 -33.40 -3.32 5.80
N LEU A 6 -33.31 -4.35 4.94
CA LEU A 6 -32.04 -4.98 4.60
C LEU A 6 -31.19 -4.04 3.72
N THR A 7 -31.81 -3.34 2.77
CA THR A 7 -31.12 -2.32 1.96
C THR A 7 -30.58 -1.19 2.83
N ALA A 8 -31.38 -0.64 3.76
CA ALA A 8 -30.92 0.42 4.66
C ALA A 8 -29.77 -0.04 5.57
N ALA A 9 -29.81 -1.28 6.06
CA ALA A 9 -28.72 -1.84 6.86
C ALA A 9 -27.43 -2.03 6.04
N PHE A 10 -27.56 -2.46 4.78
CA PHE A 10 -26.44 -2.60 3.85
C PHE A 10 -25.79 -1.22 3.56
N ASP A 11 -26.58 -0.21 3.24
CA ASP A 11 -26.07 1.14 2.95
C ASP A 11 -25.35 1.74 4.18
N ALA A 12 -25.89 1.56 5.38
CA ALA A 12 -25.25 2.00 6.62
C ALA A 12 -23.97 1.22 6.95
N ALA A 13 -23.87 -0.04 6.55
CA ALA A 13 -22.64 -0.83 6.68
C ALA A 13 -21.58 -0.38 5.66
N GLN A 14 -21.98 -0.14 4.42
CA GLN A 14 -21.08 0.40 3.39
C GLN A 14 -20.52 1.77 3.79
N GLN A 15 -21.35 2.68 4.30
CA GLN A 15 -20.89 4.00 4.73
C GLN A 15 -19.80 3.90 5.81
N ARG A 16 -20.02 3.05 6.83
CA ARG A 16 -19.03 2.82 7.89
C ARG A 16 -17.75 2.17 7.37
N HIS A 17 -17.87 1.25 6.41
CA HIS A 17 -16.72 0.67 5.75
C HIS A 17 -15.91 1.75 5.02
N THR A 18 -16.54 2.58 4.19
CA THR A 18 -15.88 3.69 3.49
C THR A 18 -15.17 4.64 4.45
N GLU A 19 -15.80 4.99 5.57
CA GLU A 19 -15.18 5.83 6.61
C GLU A 19 -13.94 5.17 7.22
N ALA A 20 -14.02 3.88 7.55
CA ALA A 20 -12.90 3.12 8.09
C ALA A 20 -11.73 2.99 7.09
N VAL A 21 -12.04 2.78 5.81
CA VAL A 21 -11.01 2.77 4.74
C VAL A 21 -10.32 4.11 4.62
N ALA A 22 -11.08 5.21 4.61
CA ALA A 22 -10.52 6.56 4.54
C ALA A 22 -9.61 6.89 5.74
N GLU A 23 -9.87 6.32 6.92
CA GLU A 23 -9.03 6.47 8.11
C GLU A 23 -7.78 5.58 8.06
N LEU A 24 -7.92 4.32 7.63
CA LEU A 24 -6.84 3.33 7.68
C LEU A 24 -5.83 3.47 6.54
N SER A 25 -6.26 3.75 5.31
CA SER A 25 -5.39 3.84 4.13
C SER A 25 -4.16 4.76 4.33
N PRO A 26 -4.29 6.01 4.83
CA PRO A 26 -3.12 6.86 5.04
C PRO A 26 -2.16 6.32 6.11
N LEU A 27 -2.67 5.61 7.12
CA LEU A 27 -1.84 4.97 8.14
C LEU A 27 -1.04 3.80 7.59
N LEU A 28 -1.64 3.00 6.68
CA LEU A 28 -0.91 1.91 6.00
C LEU A 28 0.24 2.46 5.14
N VAL A 29 -0.01 3.56 4.42
CA VAL A 29 1.02 4.27 3.65
C VAL A 29 2.14 4.79 4.56
N GLU A 30 1.79 5.44 5.68
CA GLU A 30 2.77 5.96 6.64
C GLU A 30 3.60 4.84 7.27
N MET A 31 2.96 3.75 7.68
CA MET A 31 3.64 2.58 8.24
C MET A 31 4.57 1.92 7.23
N ALA A 32 4.14 1.77 5.97
CA ALA A 32 4.99 1.22 4.92
C ALA A 32 6.25 2.07 4.71
N LEU A 33 6.08 3.40 4.53
CA LEU A 33 7.21 4.32 4.35
C LEU A 33 8.14 4.36 5.57
N ALA A 34 7.57 4.41 6.78
CA ALA A 34 8.34 4.45 8.02
C ALA A 34 9.17 3.19 8.21
N THR A 35 8.57 2.01 7.99
CA THR A 35 9.24 0.71 8.15
C THR A 35 10.37 0.55 7.13
N VAL A 36 10.14 0.90 5.86
CA VAL A 36 11.22 0.88 4.85
C VAL A 36 12.34 1.86 5.22
N ALA A 37 12.02 3.03 5.77
CA ALA A 37 13.03 4.01 6.17
C ALA A 37 13.92 3.56 7.34
N GLU A 38 13.52 2.54 8.11
CA GLU A 38 14.36 1.97 9.18
C GLU A 38 15.57 1.23 8.62
N VAL A 39 15.42 0.57 7.46
CA VAL A 39 16.49 -0.21 6.79
C VAL A 39 17.11 0.53 5.60
N LEU A 40 16.38 1.46 4.98
CA LEU A 40 16.85 2.34 3.91
C LEU A 40 16.69 3.82 4.31
N PRO A 41 17.64 4.37 5.11
CA PRO A 41 17.56 5.77 5.53
C PRO A 41 17.51 6.72 4.34
N GLY A 42 16.50 7.59 4.31
CA GLY A 42 16.27 8.53 3.22
C GLY A 42 15.05 8.19 2.35
N THR A 43 14.39 7.05 2.58
CA THR A 43 13.12 6.72 1.92
C THR A 43 12.10 7.85 2.03
N ASP A 44 11.58 8.22 0.88
CA ASP A 44 10.52 9.21 0.74
C ASP A 44 9.35 8.69 -0.11
N THR A 45 9.67 7.93 -1.15
CA THR A 45 8.69 7.48 -2.15
C THR A 45 8.86 5.98 -2.44
N LEU A 46 7.74 5.27 -2.55
CA LEU A 46 7.66 3.91 -3.07
C LEU A 46 7.05 3.93 -4.46
N GLU A 47 7.72 3.34 -5.44
CA GLU A 47 7.08 2.95 -6.69
C GLU A 47 6.62 1.51 -6.58
N THR A 48 5.34 1.26 -6.86
CA THR A 48 4.71 -0.05 -6.67
C THR A 48 4.01 -0.51 -7.95
N GLU A 49 3.78 -1.81 -8.04
CA GLU A 49 2.92 -2.44 -9.05
C GLU A 49 1.86 -3.27 -8.33
N GLY A 50 0.60 -2.88 -8.48
CA GLY A 50 -0.53 -3.65 -8.01
C GLY A 50 -0.95 -4.69 -9.06
N GLU A 51 -0.90 -5.96 -8.71
CA GLU A 51 -1.23 -7.06 -9.62
C GLU A 51 -1.97 -8.19 -8.90
N MET A 52 -2.61 -9.06 -9.68
CA MET A 52 -3.10 -10.33 -9.17
C MET A 52 -2.00 -11.38 -9.32
N ASN A 53 -1.53 -11.94 -8.21
CA ASN A 53 -0.45 -12.91 -8.21
C ASN A 53 -0.92 -14.31 -8.67
N GLU A 54 0.00 -15.27 -8.68
CA GLU A 54 -0.27 -16.65 -9.13
C GLU A 54 -1.31 -17.40 -8.28
N ASP A 55 -1.50 -16.96 -7.03
CA ASP A 55 -2.47 -17.49 -6.07
C ASP A 55 -3.82 -16.74 -6.11
N TRP A 56 -3.99 -15.83 -7.08
CA TRP A 56 -5.21 -15.04 -7.28
C TRP A 56 -5.49 -14.05 -6.15
N ALA A 57 -4.45 -13.71 -5.38
CA ALA A 57 -4.49 -12.63 -4.41
C ALA A 57 -4.05 -11.33 -5.09
N PHE A 58 -4.68 -10.22 -4.74
CA PHE A 58 -4.21 -8.90 -5.14
C PHE A 58 -3.07 -8.50 -4.22
N THR A 59 -1.94 -8.12 -4.82
CA THR A 59 -0.74 -7.72 -4.09
C THR A 59 -0.21 -6.40 -4.61
N LEU A 60 0.42 -5.61 -3.74
CA LEU A 60 1.04 -4.34 -4.10
C LEU A 60 2.54 -4.39 -3.86
N ARG A 61 3.27 -4.76 -4.91
CA ARG A 61 4.70 -5.04 -4.81
C ARG A 61 5.52 -3.78 -5.00
N ILE A 62 6.42 -3.49 -4.06
CA ILE A 62 7.43 -2.43 -4.20
C ILE A 62 8.37 -2.79 -5.35
N GLN A 63 8.43 -1.92 -6.35
CA GLN A 63 9.36 -2.02 -7.47
C GLN A 63 10.65 -1.25 -7.16
N ARG A 64 10.51 -0.02 -6.66
CA ARG A 64 11.64 0.84 -6.31
C ARG A 64 11.35 1.66 -5.06
N VAL A 65 12.40 1.95 -4.30
CA VAL A 65 12.37 2.91 -3.20
C VAL A 65 13.23 4.09 -3.59
N LEU A 66 12.67 5.30 -3.49
CA LEU A 66 13.34 6.53 -3.87
C LEU A 66 13.53 7.45 -2.67
N ASP A 67 14.62 8.22 -2.71
CA ASP A 67 14.81 9.38 -1.84
C ASP A 67 14.01 10.61 -2.35
N ALA A 68 14.03 11.69 -1.56
CA ALA A 68 13.31 12.92 -1.87
C ALA A 68 13.80 13.66 -3.14
N ASP A 69 15.01 13.36 -3.61
CA ASP A 69 15.59 13.92 -4.84
C ASP A 69 15.32 13.01 -6.06
N GLY A 70 14.62 11.88 -5.87
CA GLY A 70 14.34 10.88 -6.90
C GLY A 70 15.50 9.90 -7.13
N GLY A 71 16.50 9.89 -6.25
CA GLY A 71 17.58 8.90 -6.23
C GLY A 71 17.04 7.52 -5.83
N VAL A 72 17.51 6.48 -6.52
CA VAL A 72 17.09 5.09 -6.26
C VAL A 72 17.89 4.54 -5.07
N LEU A 73 17.19 4.17 -4.00
CA LEU A 73 17.75 3.50 -2.82
C LEU A 73 17.64 1.97 -2.93
N TYR A 74 16.59 1.50 -3.58
CA TYR A 74 16.33 0.07 -3.84
C TYR A 74 15.62 -0.11 -5.18
N ASP A 75 15.97 -1.19 -5.89
CA ASP A 75 15.33 -1.62 -7.14
C ASP A 75 15.22 -3.15 -7.14
N ILE A 76 14.00 -3.67 -7.22
CA ILE A 76 13.74 -5.11 -7.16
C ILE A 76 14.34 -5.90 -8.33
N GLY A 77 14.60 -5.25 -9.46
CA GLY A 77 15.25 -5.88 -10.61
C GLY A 77 16.75 -6.08 -10.40
N VAL A 78 17.35 -5.38 -9.44
CA VAL A 78 18.76 -5.48 -9.06
C VAL A 78 18.92 -6.27 -7.76
N GLY A 79 17.99 -6.07 -6.81
CA GLY A 79 18.11 -6.52 -5.43
C GLY A 79 19.08 -5.64 -4.62
N HIS A 80 19.27 -6.03 -3.37
CA HIS A 80 20.09 -5.37 -2.39
C HIS A 80 21.02 -6.39 -1.71
N ASP A 81 22.26 -5.97 -1.42
CA ASP A 81 23.27 -6.87 -0.82
C ASP A 81 22.98 -7.19 0.66
N ASP A 82 22.19 -6.34 1.31
CA ASP A 82 21.75 -6.54 2.70
C ASP A 82 20.44 -7.36 2.74
N PRO A 83 20.45 -8.58 3.30
CA PRO A 83 19.25 -9.41 3.40
C PRO A 83 18.19 -8.84 4.33
N GLU A 84 18.54 -7.96 5.28
CA GLU A 84 17.56 -7.32 6.15
C GLU A 84 16.66 -6.38 5.34
N VAL A 85 17.23 -5.66 4.37
CA VAL A 85 16.46 -4.79 3.46
C VAL A 85 15.46 -5.62 2.63
N GLU A 86 15.90 -6.74 2.06
CA GLU A 86 15.02 -7.61 1.25
C GLU A 86 13.84 -8.13 2.07
N VAL A 87 14.10 -8.64 3.28
CA VAL A 87 13.06 -9.15 4.19
C VAL A 87 12.08 -8.04 4.55
N THR A 88 12.57 -6.86 4.93
CA THR A 88 11.70 -5.74 5.29
C THR A 88 10.85 -5.26 4.12
N ILE A 89 11.38 -5.25 2.89
CA ILE A 89 10.61 -4.87 1.69
C ILE A 89 9.46 -5.86 1.44
N ASP A 90 9.72 -7.17 1.57
CA ASP A 90 8.70 -8.20 1.43
C ASP A 90 7.65 -8.12 2.54
N GLU A 91 8.07 -7.94 3.80
CA GLU A 91 7.18 -7.79 4.96
C GLU A 91 6.29 -6.55 4.81
N VAL A 92 6.83 -5.41 4.38
CA VAL A 92 6.03 -4.20 4.12
C VAL A 92 4.98 -4.43 3.03
N GLY A 93 5.34 -5.17 1.97
CA GLY A 93 4.42 -5.60 0.94
C GLY A 93 3.22 -6.33 1.54
N PHE A 94 3.49 -7.37 2.32
CA PHE A 94 2.46 -8.23 2.90
C PHE A 94 1.64 -7.56 4.02
N ASP A 95 2.30 -6.90 4.98
CA ASP A 95 1.65 -6.41 6.20
C ASP A 95 0.85 -5.11 5.97
N TYR A 96 1.26 -4.27 5.02
CA TYR A 96 0.68 -2.95 4.82
C TYR A 96 0.10 -2.73 3.42
N LEU A 97 0.87 -3.06 2.37
CA LEU A 97 0.51 -2.67 1.00
C LEU A 97 -0.55 -3.61 0.38
N ASP A 98 -0.50 -4.90 0.67
CA ASP A 98 -1.53 -5.85 0.23
C ASP A 98 -2.88 -5.52 0.88
N LEU A 99 -2.88 -5.22 2.19
CA LEU A 99 -4.08 -4.76 2.89
C LEU A 99 -4.62 -3.45 2.30
N LEU A 100 -3.75 -2.54 1.87
CA LEU A 100 -4.15 -1.30 1.22
C LEU A 100 -4.93 -1.57 -0.07
N VAL A 101 -4.49 -2.53 -0.90
CA VAL A 101 -5.24 -2.95 -2.10
C VAL A 101 -6.55 -3.61 -1.72
N ASP A 102 -6.55 -4.51 -0.73
CA ASP A 102 -7.75 -5.24 -0.32
C ASP A 102 -8.88 -4.31 0.10
N ILE A 103 -8.57 -3.20 0.78
CA ILE A 103 -9.58 -2.28 1.31
C ILE A 103 -9.97 -1.17 0.33
N THR A 104 -9.12 -0.85 -0.65
CA THR A 104 -9.36 0.21 -1.66
C THR A 104 -9.77 -0.33 -3.03
N GLY A 105 -9.66 -1.63 -3.25
CA GLY A 105 -10.02 -2.31 -4.49
C GLY A 105 -9.06 -1.94 -5.63
N GLU A 106 -9.61 -1.40 -6.73
CA GLU A 106 -8.85 -1.18 -7.96
C GLU A 106 -7.92 0.05 -7.92
N GLU A 107 -7.99 0.86 -6.86
CA GLU A 107 -7.29 2.15 -6.77
C GLU A 107 -5.78 2.01 -6.95
N TYR A 108 -5.20 0.93 -6.42
CA TYR A 108 -3.75 0.68 -6.44
C TYR A 108 -3.32 -0.36 -7.47
N LEU A 109 -4.22 -0.82 -8.34
CA LEU A 109 -3.85 -1.73 -9.43
C LEU A 109 -2.99 -1.00 -10.49
N GLY A 110 -2.05 -1.74 -11.06
CA GLY A 110 -1.03 -1.23 -11.97
C GLY A 110 0.05 -0.42 -11.26
N ARG A 111 0.81 0.35 -12.03
CA ARG A 111 1.89 1.20 -11.49
C ARG A 111 1.36 2.36 -10.68
N LYS A 112 1.90 2.52 -9.47
CA LYS A 112 1.60 3.63 -8.57
C LYS A 112 2.87 4.18 -7.95
N THR A 113 2.75 5.43 -7.52
CA THR A 113 3.73 6.09 -6.68
C THR A 113 3.03 6.41 -5.37
N ILE A 114 3.65 6.03 -4.27
CA ILE A 114 3.18 6.27 -2.91
C ILE A 114 4.21 7.16 -2.24
N SER A 115 3.81 8.33 -1.82
CA SER A 115 4.67 9.31 -1.14
C SER A 115 4.03 9.77 0.16
N ARG A 116 4.83 10.38 1.07
CA ARG A 116 4.28 10.95 2.31
C ARG A 116 3.16 11.98 2.08
N VAL A 117 3.10 12.61 0.90
CA VAL A 117 2.09 13.62 0.57
C VAL A 117 0.70 12.96 0.40
N ASP A 118 0.65 11.69 0.05
CA ASP A 118 -0.60 10.94 -0.17
C ASP A 118 -1.28 10.50 1.15
N ALA A 119 -0.57 10.56 2.29
CA ALA A 119 -1.11 10.24 3.62
C ALA A 119 -1.86 11.41 4.29
N GLY A 120 -1.71 12.64 3.77
CA GLY A 120 -2.37 13.84 4.26
C GLY A 120 -3.40 14.34 3.25
N GLY A 121 -4.61 13.77 3.28
CA GLY A 121 -5.70 14.18 2.39
C GLY A 121 -5.89 15.71 2.34
N SER A 122 -6.06 16.23 1.12
CA SER A 122 -6.53 17.60 0.86
C SER A 122 -7.98 17.81 1.29
#